data_AF-A0AAW5U4X6-F1
#
_entry.id   AF-A0AAW5U4X6-F1
#
_cell.length_a   1.000
_cell.length_b   1.000
_cell.length_c   1.000
_cell.angle_alpha   90.00
_cell.angle_beta   90.00
_cell.angle_gamma   90.00
#
_symmetry.space_group_name_H-M   'P 1'
#
loop_
_entity.id
_entity.type
_entity.pdbx_description
1 polymer ?
#
loop_
_entity_poly.entity_id
_entity_poly.type
_entity_poly.pdbx_seq_one_letter_code
_entity_poly.pdbx_strand_id
1 'polypeptide(L)'
;MATLRLYIYSRNARLNPFFSDKDEQESFIDDIRRTLTHDCEIERFVNSCGVVLLNTQKTRDALHVLQSKYDANHREIRKLTMFISANGLAENERFFVFDAGTAKWSDRRLAIDELRISSTSYVELAMYHNQHYHNYFEVERFFDVYGYGFDGIKVAVGEPDKSKRKCRFCGCTDPGKYKDVAHAIQDSLGNKLLVCYEECDACNHKLNAVEDHFLHLMDVRRCIFHIARKNSTKSPHVIGDNFALHPDENGDAVLYLKKEPIEALHINIDKPFGYRLHHKANVTNEGIYKALAKMVIDLMPSDRLCHFTNTIKWLRSEEIWSSDVLPSIIFGSSKERLFYKQPALDVCFNKEEDGPYCTGILWIYDVVYLFVMPFVDVDRGKFKWDGSLVEHWKFLLDRFMIQSLNLQDGWDWHRAAPWIDMTIEFPNPRIILKDGNDDVFVEAQVKKDDEEAVSFPAFTSEGIIVNRVKVDFYCQYHGEAIPIEELHDLTFHFDIPIYEIEPRTNQIVVKTSIQVNDTTDKVAYFAESFKVVFSLKYFRRFVRLEYAKKGELNNLAIDIALRDYLFEQALKAAENKAKPKRENTSFEVCSLVKLLQYKERLLSLAYWKVRIKKRFFVFSDCIIHGVDYLPQ
;
A
#
# COMPACT_ATOMS: atom_id res chain seq x y z
N MET A 1 -8.87 -3.84 -41.25
CA MET A 1 -10.15 -4.02 -40.53
C MET A 1 -10.28 -2.94 -39.47
N ALA A 2 -11.36 -2.17 -39.49
CA ALA A 2 -11.59 -1.17 -38.44
C ALA A 2 -12.09 -1.86 -37.16
N THR A 3 -11.85 -1.22 -36.01
CA THR A 3 -12.32 -1.69 -34.70
C THR A 3 -12.92 -0.54 -33.93
N LEU A 4 -13.97 -0.81 -33.15
CA LEU A 4 -14.64 0.15 -32.30
C LEU A 4 -14.84 -0.46 -30.92
N ARG A 5 -14.46 0.27 -29.89
CA ARG A 5 -14.74 -0.07 -28.50
C ARG A 5 -15.53 1.06 -27.88
N LEU A 6 -16.65 0.74 -27.24
CA LEU A 6 -17.50 1.76 -26.62
C LEU A 6 -17.44 1.66 -25.10
N TYR A 7 -17.61 2.78 -24.41
CA TYR A 7 -18.05 2.79 -23.02
C TYR A 7 -19.50 3.20 -22.96
N ILE A 8 -20.34 2.41 -22.29
CA ILE A 8 -21.77 2.69 -22.14
C ILE A 8 -22.12 2.73 -20.65
N TYR A 9 -22.67 3.85 -20.19
CA TYR A 9 -22.95 4.08 -18.77
C TYR A 9 -24.39 4.53 -18.54
N SER A 10 -25.14 3.83 -17.70
CA SER A 10 -26.45 4.27 -17.18
C SER A 10 -26.37 4.39 -15.65
N ARG A 11 -27.46 4.67 -14.94
CA ARG A 11 -27.40 4.67 -13.47
C ARG A 11 -27.00 3.30 -12.92
N ASN A 12 -27.61 2.24 -13.46
CA ASN A 12 -27.54 0.89 -12.90
C ASN A 12 -26.57 -0.06 -13.63
N ALA A 13 -26.12 0.28 -14.84
CA ALA A 13 -25.31 -0.61 -15.66
C ALA A 13 -24.12 0.08 -16.32
N ARG A 14 -23.08 -0.70 -16.60
CA ARG A 14 -21.83 -0.27 -17.23
C ARG A 14 -21.40 -1.36 -18.20
N LEU A 15 -21.11 -0.98 -19.45
CA LEU A 15 -20.76 -1.94 -20.50
C LEU A 15 -19.58 -1.42 -21.33
N ASN A 16 -18.74 -2.34 -21.79
CA ASN A 16 -17.62 -2.04 -22.68
C ASN A 16 -17.60 -3.00 -23.89
N PRO A 17 -18.53 -2.86 -24.84
CA PRO A 17 -18.56 -3.74 -26.01
C PRO A 17 -17.42 -3.40 -26.98
N PHE A 18 -16.91 -4.45 -27.63
CA PHE A 18 -15.90 -4.38 -28.68
C PHE A 18 -16.52 -4.91 -29.97
N PHE A 19 -16.29 -4.18 -31.06
CA PHE A 19 -16.76 -4.43 -32.41
C PHE A 19 -15.59 -4.37 -33.38
N SER A 20 -15.61 -5.21 -34.41
CA SER A 20 -14.61 -5.24 -35.47
C SER A 20 -15.29 -5.60 -36.78
N ASP A 21 -14.94 -4.91 -37.86
CA ASP A 21 -15.39 -5.32 -39.19
C ASP A 21 -14.76 -6.65 -39.56
N LYS A 22 -15.52 -7.54 -40.19
CA LYS A 22 -15.01 -8.85 -40.64
C LYS A 22 -14.35 -8.78 -42.01
N ASP A 23 -14.78 -7.83 -42.85
CA ASP A 23 -14.27 -7.61 -44.20
C ASP A 23 -14.04 -6.10 -44.46
N GLU A 24 -13.10 -5.74 -45.34
CA GLU A 24 -12.76 -4.33 -45.62
C GLU A 24 -13.88 -3.54 -46.32
N GLN A 25 -14.89 -4.21 -46.87
CA GLN A 25 -16.05 -3.58 -47.51
C GLN A 25 -17.25 -3.43 -46.55
N GLU A 26 -17.15 -3.94 -45.32
CA GLU A 26 -18.23 -3.90 -44.36
C GLU A 26 -18.30 -2.53 -43.67
N SER A 27 -19.47 -1.88 -43.70
CA SER A 27 -19.69 -0.57 -43.07
C SER A 27 -20.25 -0.68 -41.64
N PHE A 28 -19.98 -1.80 -40.94
CA PHE A 28 -20.63 -2.13 -39.68
C PHE A 28 -20.31 -1.11 -38.59
N ILE A 29 -19.04 -0.76 -38.41
CA ILE A 29 -18.61 0.24 -37.43
C ILE A 29 -19.16 1.64 -37.75
N ASP A 30 -19.16 2.03 -39.02
CA ASP A 30 -19.67 3.34 -39.43
C ASP A 30 -21.18 3.46 -39.22
N ASP A 31 -21.92 2.37 -39.45
CA ASP A 31 -23.35 2.31 -39.16
C ASP A 31 -23.61 2.37 -37.65
N ILE A 32 -22.80 1.70 -36.81
CA ILE A 32 -22.91 1.84 -35.35
C ILE A 32 -22.74 3.31 -34.95
N ARG A 33 -21.68 3.97 -35.43
CA ARG A 33 -21.41 5.38 -35.13
C ARG A 33 -22.58 6.26 -35.57
N ARG A 34 -23.00 6.14 -36.83
CA ARG A 34 -24.13 6.90 -37.39
C ARG A 34 -25.40 6.70 -36.58
N THR A 35 -25.74 5.47 -36.22
CA THR A 35 -26.93 5.19 -35.43
C THR A 35 -26.88 5.88 -34.06
N LEU A 36 -25.75 5.78 -33.35
CA LEU A 36 -25.58 6.39 -32.04
C LEU A 36 -25.51 7.93 -32.09
N THR A 37 -24.99 8.52 -33.17
CA THR A 37 -24.79 9.98 -33.28
C THR A 37 -25.84 10.71 -34.10
N HIS A 38 -26.80 10.01 -34.72
CA HIS A 38 -27.81 10.64 -35.58
C HIS A 38 -29.20 10.00 -35.45
N ASP A 39 -29.28 8.66 -35.45
CA ASP A 39 -30.57 7.97 -35.55
C ASP A 39 -31.27 7.80 -34.18
N CYS A 40 -30.51 7.71 -33.09
CA CYS A 40 -31.02 7.69 -31.72
C CYS A 40 -31.56 9.05 -31.25
N GLU A 41 -32.27 9.07 -30.11
CA GLU A 41 -32.66 10.31 -29.45
C GLU A 41 -31.50 10.86 -28.61
N ILE A 42 -30.93 11.97 -29.07
CA ILE A 42 -29.74 12.59 -28.50
C ILE A 42 -30.18 13.73 -27.59
N GLU A 43 -29.79 13.66 -26.31
CA GLU A 43 -29.94 14.77 -25.37
C GLU A 43 -28.87 15.83 -25.62
N ARG A 44 -27.60 15.41 -25.67
CA ARG A 44 -26.45 16.28 -25.97
C ARG A 44 -25.23 15.47 -26.42
N PHE A 45 -24.31 16.13 -27.10
CA PHE A 45 -22.97 15.60 -27.35
C PHE A 45 -22.04 15.90 -26.17
N VAL A 46 -21.10 14.99 -25.91
CA VAL A 46 -20.05 15.15 -24.90
C VAL A 46 -18.72 15.34 -25.62
N ASN A 47 -18.33 16.60 -25.77
CA ASN A 47 -17.16 17.00 -26.56
C ASN A 47 -17.20 16.33 -27.96
N SER A 48 -16.05 15.89 -28.48
CA SER A 48 -15.97 15.11 -29.72
C SER A 48 -15.88 13.60 -29.49
N CYS A 49 -16.11 13.13 -28.26
CA CYS A 49 -15.79 11.76 -27.83
C CYS A 49 -17.00 10.90 -27.43
N GLY A 50 -18.17 11.50 -27.23
CA GLY A 50 -19.35 10.76 -26.79
C GLY A 50 -20.66 11.50 -26.97
N VAL A 51 -21.73 10.83 -26.58
CA VAL A 51 -23.11 11.28 -26.70
C VAL A 51 -23.91 10.84 -25.48
N VAL A 52 -24.84 11.69 -25.04
CA VAL A 52 -25.87 11.35 -24.05
C VAL A 52 -27.15 11.04 -24.81
N LEU A 53 -27.64 9.82 -24.64
CA LEU A 53 -28.85 9.32 -25.29
C LEU A 53 -29.97 9.15 -24.28
N LEU A 54 -31.20 9.31 -24.75
CA LEU A 54 -32.41 9.01 -23.98
C LEU A 54 -32.99 7.67 -24.40
N ASN A 55 -33.41 6.85 -23.44
CA ASN A 55 -34.16 5.63 -23.71
C ASN A 55 -35.61 5.95 -24.13
N THR A 56 -35.77 6.38 -25.39
CA THR A 56 -37.07 6.61 -26.02
C THR A 56 -37.40 5.51 -27.01
N GLN A 57 -38.65 5.48 -27.49
CA GLN A 57 -39.04 4.57 -28.57
C GLN A 57 -38.14 4.72 -29.82
N LYS A 58 -37.79 5.95 -30.19
CA LYS A 58 -36.90 6.24 -31.32
C LYS A 58 -35.52 5.58 -31.15
N THR A 59 -34.91 5.72 -29.97
CA THR A 59 -33.63 5.08 -29.65
C THR A 59 -33.73 3.56 -29.73
N ARG A 60 -34.79 2.97 -29.18
CA ARG A 60 -35.01 1.51 -29.23
C ARG A 60 -35.19 1.00 -30.66
N ASP A 61 -35.98 1.70 -31.47
CA ASP A 61 -36.23 1.34 -32.86
C ASP A 61 -34.95 1.43 -33.70
N ALA A 62 -34.17 2.51 -33.52
CA ALA A 62 -32.89 2.70 -34.23
C ALA A 62 -31.90 1.56 -33.92
N LEU A 63 -31.75 1.18 -32.65
CA LEU A 63 -30.88 0.06 -32.25
C LEU A 63 -31.43 -1.29 -32.72
N HIS A 64 -32.74 -1.47 -32.78
CA HIS A 64 -33.35 -2.70 -33.30
C HIS A 64 -33.14 -2.84 -34.82
N VAL A 65 -33.24 -1.75 -35.58
CA VAL A 65 -32.91 -1.73 -37.02
C VAL A 65 -31.46 -2.12 -37.23
N LEU A 66 -30.55 -1.52 -36.46
CA LEU A 66 -29.11 -1.84 -36.52
C LEU A 66 -28.84 -3.31 -36.18
N GLN A 67 -29.44 -3.83 -35.10
CA GLN A 67 -29.34 -5.25 -34.76
C GLN A 67 -29.86 -6.12 -35.90
N SER A 68 -31.07 -5.87 -36.41
CA SER A 68 -31.70 -6.69 -37.45
C SER A 68 -30.84 -6.77 -38.72
N LYS A 69 -30.12 -5.69 -39.04
CA LYS A 69 -29.21 -5.64 -40.19
C LYS A 69 -27.97 -6.55 -40.01
N TYR A 70 -27.40 -6.60 -38.82
CA TYR A 70 -26.08 -7.19 -38.60
C TYR A 70 -26.05 -8.47 -37.76
N ASP A 71 -27.12 -8.83 -37.05
CA ASP A 71 -27.13 -9.89 -36.03
C ASP A 71 -26.70 -11.28 -36.54
N ALA A 72 -26.94 -11.58 -37.82
CA ALA A 72 -26.53 -12.84 -38.44
C ALA A 72 -25.00 -13.02 -38.42
N ASN A 73 -24.27 -11.93 -38.65
CA ASN A 73 -22.81 -11.94 -38.76
C ASN A 73 -22.14 -11.35 -37.51
N HIS A 74 -22.73 -10.35 -36.88
CA HIS A 74 -22.20 -9.63 -35.71
C HIS A 74 -23.12 -9.76 -34.51
N ARG A 75 -23.16 -10.94 -33.89
CA ARG A 75 -24.00 -11.19 -32.70
C ARG A 75 -23.69 -10.27 -31.52
N GLU A 76 -22.48 -9.72 -31.46
CA GLU A 76 -22.07 -8.72 -30.48
C GLU A 76 -22.93 -7.44 -30.54
N ILE A 77 -23.61 -7.14 -31.65
CA ILE A 77 -24.51 -5.97 -31.76
C ILE A 77 -25.68 -6.03 -30.76
N ARG A 78 -26.11 -7.25 -30.38
CA ARG A 78 -27.14 -7.48 -29.35
C ARG A 78 -26.78 -6.83 -28.02
N LYS A 79 -25.49 -6.58 -27.75
CA LYS A 79 -25.04 -5.90 -26.54
C LYS A 79 -25.64 -4.49 -26.41
N LEU A 80 -25.88 -3.78 -27.52
CA LEU A 80 -26.46 -2.43 -27.50
C LEU A 80 -27.95 -2.45 -27.14
N THR A 81 -28.73 -3.35 -27.74
CA THR A 81 -30.17 -3.48 -27.45
C THR A 81 -30.42 -4.11 -26.08
N MET A 82 -29.65 -5.13 -25.71
CA MET A 82 -29.68 -5.73 -24.37
C MET A 82 -29.30 -4.72 -23.29
N PHE A 83 -28.44 -3.76 -23.58
CA PHE A 83 -28.08 -2.74 -22.59
C PHE A 83 -29.32 -1.98 -22.10
N ILE A 84 -30.24 -1.65 -23.01
CA ILE A 84 -31.49 -0.97 -22.67
C ILE A 84 -32.47 -1.93 -21.99
N SER A 85 -32.73 -3.09 -22.60
CA SER A 85 -33.80 -4.00 -22.16
C SER A 85 -33.44 -4.81 -20.92
N ALA A 86 -32.22 -5.34 -20.82
CA ALA A 86 -31.81 -6.23 -19.73
C ALA A 86 -31.44 -5.48 -18.44
N ASN A 87 -31.09 -4.20 -18.54
CA ASN A 87 -30.76 -3.38 -17.37
C ASN A 87 -31.91 -2.50 -16.89
N GLY A 88 -33.12 -2.69 -17.46
CA GLY A 88 -34.34 -2.02 -17.00
C GLY A 88 -34.27 -0.50 -17.07
N LEU A 89 -33.64 0.07 -18.10
CA LEU A 89 -33.61 1.52 -18.27
C LEU A 89 -35.06 2.02 -18.40
N ALA A 90 -35.43 3.00 -17.58
CA ALA A 90 -36.77 3.58 -17.63
C ALA A 90 -36.97 4.40 -18.92
N GLU A 91 -38.23 4.65 -19.30
CA GLU A 91 -38.54 5.56 -20.42
C GLU A 91 -37.95 6.94 -20.12
N ASN A 92 -37.28 7.53 -21.11
CA ASN A 92 -36.53 8.79 -21.01
C ASN A 92 -35.36 8.78 -20.02
N GLU A 93 -34.94 7.62 -19.49
CA GLU A 93 -33.70 7.54 -18.71
C GLU A 93 -32.51 7.79 -19.63
N ARG A 94 -31.59 8.65 -19.18
CA ARG A 94 -30.37 8.98 -19.92
C ARG A 94 -29.27 7.95 -19.70
N PHE A 95 -28.45 7.76 -20.72
CA PHE A 95 -27.24 6.98 -20.64
C PHE A 95 -26.17 7.56 -21.57
N PHE A 96 -24.91 7.40 -21.18
CA PHE A 96 -23.75 7.90 -21.90
C PHE A 96 -23.19 6.81 -22.81
N VAL A 97 -22.75 7.23 -23.99
CA VAL A 97 -22.01 6.38 -24.92
C VAL A 97 -20.75 7.13 -25.37
N PHE A 98 -19.60 6.52 -25.19
CA PHE A 98 -18.30 7.09 -25.55
C PHE A 98 -17.52 6.17 -26.48
N ASP A 99 -16.77 6.72 -27.43
CA ASP A 99 -15.74 5.97 -28.16
C ASP A 99 -14.49 5.84 -27.28
N ALA A 100 -14.16 4.62 -26.88
CA ALA A 100 -13.05 4.34 -25.97
C ALA A 100 -11.67 4.74 -26.51
N GLY A 101 -11.53 4.93 -27.83
CA GLY A 101 -10.30 5.43 -28.44
C GLY A 101 -10.10 6.94 -28.30
N THR A 102 -11.14 7.68 -27.93
CA THR A 102 -11.10 9.16 -27.85
C THR A 102 -11.52 9.72 -26.50
N ALA A 103 -12.31 8.97 -25.73
CA ALA A 103 -12.82 9.43 -24.44
C ALA A 103 -11.71 9.49 -23.39
N LYS A 104 -11.59 10.65 -22.73
CA LYS A 104 -10.60 10.86 -21.69
C LYS A 104 -11.09 10.33 -20.34
N TRP A 105 -10.19 10.32 -19.36
CA TRP A 105 -10.53 9.93 -18.00
C TRP A 105 -11.53 10.92 -17.39
N SER A 106 -11.35 12.23 -17.60
CA SER A 106 -12.23 13.28 -17.10
C SER A 106 -13.66 13.15 -17.64
N ASP A 107 -13.81 12.90 -18.95
CA ASP A 107 -15.12 12.70 -19.60
C ASP A 107 -15.86 11.52 -18.96
N ARG A 108 -15.16 10.40 -18.76
CA ARG A 108 -15.72 9.17 -18.17
C ARG A 108 -16.06 9.38 -16.71
N ARG A 109 -15.16 9.99 -15.92
CA ARG A 109 -15.37 10.22 -14.48
C ARG A 109 -16.57 11.12 -14.25
N LEU A 110 -16.67 12.20 -15.02
CA LEU A 110 -17.78 13.14 -14.96
C LEU A 110 -19.12 12.47 -15.31
N ALA A 111 -19.15 11.62 -16.33
CA ALA A 111 -20.35 10.86 -16.67
C ALA A 111 -20.81 9.95 -15.52
N ILE A 112 -19.88 9.26 -14.85
CA ILE A 112 -20.20 8.43 -13.68
C ILE A 112 -20.77 9.27 -12.54
N ASP A 113 -20.17 10.43 -12.27
CA ASP A 113 -20.60 11.33 -11.20
C ASP A 113 -21.98 11.95 -11.50
N GLU A 114 -22.23 12.38 -12.72
CA GLU A 114 -23.56 12.86 -13.14
C GLU A 114 -24.64 11.79 -12.97
N LEU A 115 -24.34 10.54 -13.31
CA LEU A 115 -25.28 9.42 -13.18
C LEU A 115 -25.62 9.09 -11.71
N ARG A 116 -24.84 9.58 -10.74
CA ARG A 116 -25.13 9.43 -9.30
C ARG A 116 -26.13 10.47 -8.80
N ILE A 117 -26.30 11.59 -9.52
CA ILE A 117 -27.18 12.69 -9.12
C ILE A 117 -28.64 12.30 -9.36
N SER A 118 -29.48 12.42 -8.32
CA SER A 118 -30.92 12.13 -8.42
C SER A 118 -31.75 13.26 -9.03
N SER A 119 -31.16 14.45 -9.23
CA SER A 119 -31.84 15.61 -9.79
C SER A 119 -32.14 15.44 -11.28
N THR A 120 -33.33 15.88 -11.68
CA THR A 120 -33.76 16.02 -13.07
C THR A 120 -33.67 17.47 -13.56
N SER A 121 -33.27 18.41 -12.69
CA SER A 121 -33.12 19.82 -13.05
C SER A 121 -31.89 20.05 -13.92
N TYR A 122 -32.12 20.50 -15.15
CA TYR A 122 -31.04 20.82 -16.09
C TYR A 122 -30.04 21.83 -15.51
N VAL A 123 -30.52 22.84 -14.77
CA VAL A 123 -29.67 23.88 -14.18
C VAL A 123 -28.73 23.30 -13.13
N GLU A 124 -29.25 22.45 -12.24
CA GLU A 124 -28.44 21.83 -11.18
C GLU A 124 -27.40 20.88 -11.78
N LEU A 125 -27.80 20.10 -12.78
CA LEU A 125 -26.90 19.19 -13.51
C LEU A 125 -25.81 19.97 -14.25
N ALA A 126 -26.15 21.10 -14.88
CA ALA A 126 -25.18 21.94 -15.58
C ALA A 126 -24.20 22.61 -14.61
N MET A 127 -24.68 23.09 -13.45
CA MET A 127 -23.81 23.64 -12.41
C MET A 127 -22.84 22.58 -11.87
N TYR A 128 -23.35 21.40 -11.55
CA TYR A 128 -22.53 20.27 -11.12
C TYR A 128 -21.50 19.90 -12.18
N HIS A 129 -21.95 19.72 -13.43
CA HIS A 129 -21.10 19.39 -14.57
C HIS A 129 -19.95 20.40 -14.70
N ASN A 130 -20.25 21.69 -14.74
CA ASN A 130 -19.25 22.72 -14.92
C ASN A 130 -18.21 22.75 -13.80
N GLN A 131 -18.65 22.57 -12.54
CA GLN A 131 -17.75 22.52 -11.40
C GLN A 131 -16.81 21.31 -11.46
N HIS A 132 -17.33 20.12 -11.73
CA HIS A 132 -16.55 18.88 -11.73
C HIS A 132 -15.70 18.72 -12.99
N TYR A 133 -16.22 19.15 -14.14
CA TYR A 133 -15.47 19.19 -15.39
C TYR A 133 -14.22 20.05 -15.22
N HIS A 134 -14.35 21.26 -14.68
CA HIS A 134 -13.18 22.11 -14.43
C HIS A 134 -12.15 21.42 -13.53
N ASN A 135 -12.63 20.74 -12.47
CA ASN A 135 -11.73 20.05 -11.55
C ASN A 135 -10.95 18.91 -12.23
N TYR A 136 -11.65 17.99 -12.91
CA TYR A 136 -11.01 16.85 -13.57
C TYR A 136 -10.18 17.26 -14.78
N PHE A 137 -10.61 18.27 -15.52
CA PHE A 137 -9.85 18.84 -16.63
C PHE A 137 -8.53 19.45 -16.15
N GLU A 138 -8.53 20.19 -15.04
CA GLU A 138 -7.31 20.73 -14.46
C GLU A 138 -6.37 19.60 -14.01
N VAL A 139 -6.88 18.50 -13.44
CA VAL A 139 -6.04 17.33 -13.14
C VAL A 139 -5.42 16.77 -14.43
N GLU A 140 -6.19 16.56 -15.50
CA GLU A 140 -5.62 16.08 -16.76
C GLU A 140 -4.68 17.06 -17.45
N ARG A 141 -4.78 18.35 -17.13
CA ARG A 141 -3.85 19.36 -17.64
C ARG A 141 -2.45 19.15 -17.06
N PHE A 142 -2.34 18.91 -15.76
CA PHE A 142 -1.06 18.73 -15.06
C PHE A 142 -0.60 17.26 -15.03
N PHE A 143 -1.50 16.30 -15.18
CA PHE A 143 -1.19 14.88 -15.04
C PHE A 143 -1.63 14.05 -16.26
N ASP A 144 -0.86 13.02 -16.59
CA ASP A 144 -1.34 11.86 -17.34
C ASP A 144 -2.04 10.92 -16.36
N VAL A 145 -3.37 10.83 -16.44
CA VAL A 145 -4.20 10.10 -15.47
C VAL A 145 -4.66 8.76 -16.03
N TYR A 146 -4.38 7.70 -15.28
CA TYR A 146 -4.85 6.35 -15.55
C TYR A 146 -5.80 5.91 -14.44
N GLY A 147 -7.11 6.07 -14.68
CA GLY A 147 -8.15 5.66 -13.74
C GLY A 147 -8.69 4.26 -14.03
N TYR A 148 -8.75 3.44 -12.98
CA TYR A 148 -9.16 2.04 -13.04
C TYR A 148 -10.27 1.73 -12.04
N GLY A 149 -11.24 0.90 -12.42
CA GLY A 149 -12.27 0.35 -11.53
C GLY A 149 -13.42 1.30 -11.18
N PHE A 150 -13.24 2.62 -11.31
CA PHE A 150 -14.24 3.63 -10.93
C PHE A 150 -15.58 3.53 -11.69
N ASP A 151 -15.54 2.98 -12.90
CA ASP A 151 -16.71 2.79 -13.76
C ASP A 151 -17.20 1.33 -13.78
N GLY A 152 -16.72 0.49 -12.86
CA GLY A 152 -17.16 -0.90 -12.74
C GLY A 152 -16.71 -1.82 -13.88
N ILE A 153 -15.86 -1.36 -14.78
CA ILE A 153 -15.37 -2.16 -15.91
C ILE A 153 -14.15 -2.98 -15.49
N LYS A 154 -14.16 -4.26 -15.86
CA LYS A 154 -13.01 -5.15 -15.67
C LYS A 154 -11.85 -4.71 -16.56
N VAL A 155 -10.68 -4.50 -15.97
CA VAL A 155 -9.44 -4.13 -16.65
C VAL A 155 -8.38 -5.17 -16.31
N ALA A 156 -7.74 -5.69 -17.35
CA ALA A 156 -6.53 -6.49 -17.21
C ALA A 156 -5.38 -5.71 -17.86
N VAL A 157 -4.39 -5.34 -17.04
CA VAL A 157 -3.23 -4.53 -17.45
C VAL A 157 -2.06 -5.44 -17.81
N GLY A 158 -1.29 -5.05 -18.84
CA GLY A 158 -0.11 -5.77 -19.31
C GLY A 158 -0.38 -6.70 -20.50
N GLU A 159 0.64 -7.46 -20.89
CA GLU A 159 0.61 -8.33 -22.07
C GLU A 159 -0.31 -9.57 -21.90
N PRO A 160 -1.41 -9.69 -22.66
CA PRO A 160 -2.33 -10.83 -22.55
C PRO A 160 -1.68 -12.17 -22.95
N ASP A 161 -0.79 -12.18 -23.95
CA ASP A 161 -0.09 -13.38 -24.41
C ASP A 161 1.00 -13.81 -23.43
N LYS A 162 0.79 -14.95 -22.76
CA LYS A 162 1.72 -15.48 -21.75
C LYS A 162 3.15 -15.64 -22.27
N SER A 163 3.34 -15.88 -23.57
CA SER A 163 4.67 -16.06 -24.16
C SER A 163 5.49 -14.77 -24.25
N LYS A 164 4.83 -13.61 -24.14
CA LYS A 164 5.44 -12.28 -24.26
C LYS A 164 5.50 -11.53 -22.93
N ARG A 165 4.91 -12.10 -21.86
CA ARG A 165 4.89 -11.47 -20.54
C ARG A 165 6.27 -11.32 -19.97
N LYS A 166 6.49 -10.20 -19.30
CA LYS A 166 7.65 -9.96 -18.45
C LYS A 166 7.18 -9.48 -17.08
N CYS A 167 7.62 -10.13 -16.02
CA CYS A 167 7.17 -9.82 -14.68
C CYS A 167 7.61 -8.42 -14.28
N ARG A 168 6.68 -7.59 -13.80
CA ARG A 168 6.91 -6.19 -13.38
C ARG A 168 7.86 -6.09 -12.18
N PHE A 169 7.87 -7.11 -11.32
CA PHE A 169 8.65 -7.12 -10.08
C PHE A 169 10.03 -7.78 -10.20
N CYS A 170 10.11 -8.93 -10.90
CA CYS A 170 11.35 -9.71 -10.99
C CYS A 170 11.92 -9.84 -12.40
N GLY A 171 11.20 -9.38 -13.43
CA GLY A 171 11.64 -9.49 -14.82
C GLY A 171 11.59 -10.91 -15.40
N CYS A 172 11.05 -11.90 -14.68
CA CYS A 172 10.83 -13.26 -15.19
C CYS A 172 10.05 -13.22 -16.51
N THR A 173 10.43 -14.05 -17.48
CA THR A 173 9.77 -14.17 -18.79
C THR A 173 9.30 -15.59 -19.10
N ASP A 174 9.42 -16.52 -18.14
CA ASP A 174 9.00 -17.92 -18.31
C ASP A 174 7.45 -18.00 -18.32
N PRO A 175 6.83 -18.39 -19.45
CA PRO A 175 5.36 -18.48 -19.55
C PRO A 175 4.75 -19.49 -18.56
N GLY A 176 5.55 -20.46 -18.09
CA GLY A 176 5.16 -21.45 -17.10
C GLY A 176 5.00 -20.90 -15.68
N LYS A 177 5.33 -19.62 -15.45
CA LYS A 177 5.22 -18.91 -14.16
C LYS A 177 4.07 -17.91 -14.11
N TYR A 178 3.11 -18.01 -15.04
CA TYR A 178 1.91 -17.16 -15.10
C TYR A 178 0.66 -18.04 -15.12
N LYS A 179 0.55 -18.94 -14.15
CA LYS A 179 -0.59 -19.85 -14.03
C LYS A 179 -1.73 -19.18 -13.28
N ASP A 180 -1.39 -18.39 -12.26
CA ASP A 180 -2.35 -17.72 -11.42
C ASP A 180 -2.91 -16.46 -12.09
N VAL A 181 -4.12 -16.08 -11.66
CA VAL A 181 -4.68 -14.76 -11.97
C VAL A 181 -4.22 -13.83 -10.86
N ALA A 182 -3.21 -13.02 -11.15
CA ALA A 182 -2.74 -12.00 -10.22
C ALA A 182 -3.73 -10.82 -10.19
N HIS A 183 -4.32 -10.59 -9.03
CA HIS A 183 -5.21 -9.45 -8.82
C HIS A 183 -4.36 -8.25 -8.40
N ALA A 184 -4.47 -7.13 -9.13
CA ALA A 184 -3.69 -5.93 -8.83
C ALA A 184 -4.03 -5.32 -7.46
N ILE A 185 -5.26 -5.55 -7.00
CA ILE A 185 -5.73 -5.29 -5.64
C ILE A 185 -6.31 -6.60 -5.14
N GLN A 186 -6.05 -7.02 -3.91
CA GLN A 186 -6.48 -8.33 -3.42
C GLN A 186 -7.98 -8.59 -3.61
N ASP A 187 -8.32 -9.81 -4.06
CA ASP A 187 -9.71 -10.27 -4.19
C ASP A 187 -10.47 -10.18 -2.86
N SER A 188 -9.76 -10.39 -1.74
CA SER A 188 -10.28 -10.26 -0.38
C SER A 188 -10.81 -8.85 -0.08
N LEU A 189 -10.23 -7.81 -0.67
CA LEU A 189 -10.70 -6.43 -0.56
C LEU A 189 -11.95 -6.16 -1.43
N GLY A 190 -12.50 -7.19 -2.05
CA GLY A 190 -13.68 -7.11 -2.91
C GLY A 190 -13.35 -6.98 -4.39
N ASN A 191 -12.07 -6.83 -4.78
CA ASN A 191 -11.67 -6.60 -6.16
C ASN A 191 -12.00 -7.78 -7.10
N LYS A 192 -12.90 -7.55 -8.05
CA LYS A 192 -13.22 -8.45 -9.18
C LYS A 192 -12.85 -7.84 -10.54
N LEU A 193 -12.38 -6.59 -10.54
CA LEU A 193 -12.24 -5.77 -11.74
C LEU A 193 -10.80 -5.68 -12.22
N LEU A 194 -9.83 -5.55 -11.31
CA LEU A 194 -8.47 -5.13 -11.63
C LEU A 194 -7.50 -6.31 -11.58
N VAL A 195 -6.93 -6.67 -12.73
CA VAL A 195 -6.05 -7.82 -12.90
C VAL A 195 -4.72 -7.36 -13.50
N CYS A 196 -3.61 -7.92 -13.02
CA CYS A 196 -2.28 -7.74 -13.58
C CYS A 196 -1.89 -8.99 -14.37
N TYR A 197 -1.65 -8.88 -15.67
CA TYR A 197 -1.15 -10.02 -16.46
C TYR A 197 0.34 -10.27 -16.25
N GLU A 198 1.08 -9.25 -15.83
CA GLU A 198 2.54 -9.24 -15.77
C GLU A 198 3.08 -9.37 -14.34
N GLU A 199 2.37 -10.07 -13.46
CA GLU A 199 2.88 -10.53 -12.17
C GLU A 199 3.01 -12.06 -12.21
N CYS A 200 4.22 -12.58 -11.99
CA CYS A 200 4.46 -14.02 -12.01
C CYS A 200 4.03 -14.67 -10.68
N ASP A 201 3.72 -15.98 -10.71
CA ASP A 201 3.21 -16.75 -9.57
C ASP A 201 4.12 -16.58 -8.32
N ALA A 202 5.45 -16.59 -8.51
CA ALA A 202 6.40 -16.43 -7.41
C ALA A 202 6.35 -15.03 -6.75
N CYS A 203 6.17 -13.97 -7.54
CA CYS A 203 6.01 -12.62 -7.02
C CYS A 203 4.65 -12.44 -6.36
N ASN A 204 3.59 -12.93 -7.01
CA ASN A 204 2.22 -12.94 -6.47
C ASN A 204 2.19 -13.60 -5.08
N HIS A 205 2.81 -14.78 -4.92
CA HIS A 205 2.88 -15.43 -3.60
C HIS A 205 3.75 -14.70 -2.59
N LYS A 206 4.92 -14.20 -3.01
CA LYS A 206 5.86 -13.52 -2.09
C LYS A 206 5.29 -12.20 -1.57
N LEU A 207 4.61 -11.44 -2.43
CA LEU A 207 4.08 -10.12 -2.10
C LEU A 207 2.75 -10.17 -1.34
N ASN A 208 2.10 -11.35 -1.20
CA ASN A 208 0.93 -11.49 -0.34
C ASN A 208 1.18 -10.96 1.09
N ALA A 209 2.36 -11.23 1.67
CA ALA A 209 2.72 -10.75 3.00
C ALA A 209 2.74 -9.21 3.07
N VAL A 210 3.09 -8.54 1.98
CA VAL A 210 3.03 -7.07 1.87
C VAL A 210 1.57 -6.61 1.80
N GLU A 211 0.78 -7.23 0.94
CA GLU A 211 -0.63 -6.84 0.75
C GLU A 211 -1.50 -7.05 2.00
N ASP A 212 -1.19 -8.09 2.79
CA ASP A 212 -1.92 -8.45 4.00
C ASP A 212 -1.94 -7.32 5.05
N HIS A 213 -0.92 -6.45 5.07
CA HIS A 213 -0.92 -5.26 5.93
C HIS A 213 -2.12 -4.35 5.66
N PHE A 214 -2.43 -4.08 4.38
CA PHE A 214 -3.58 -3.25 4.01
C PHE A 214 -4.90 -4.03 4.12
N LEU A 215 -4.88 -5.34 3.89
CA LEU A 215 -6.04 -6.20 4.15
C LEU A 215 -6.52 -6.09 5.60
N HIS A 216 -5.60 -6.24 6.55
CA HIS A 216 -5.90 -6.19 7.98
C HIS A 216 -6.34 -4.80 8.43
N LEU A 217 -5.79 -3.74 7.84
CA LEU A 217 -6.30 -2.37 8.05
C LEU A 217 -7.78 -2.25 7.65
N MET A 218 -8.19 -2.98 6.61
CA MET A 218 -9.55 -2.92 6.05
C MET A 218 -10.51 -3.95 6.64
N ASP A 219 -10.06 -4.91 7.45
CA ASP A 219 -10.86 -6.07 7.88
C ASP A 219 -12.18 -5.68 8.59
N VAL A 220 -12.16 -4.69 9.47
CA VAL A 220 -13.38 -4.20 10.13
C VAL A 220 -14.35 -3.60 9.12
N ARG A 221 -13.88 -2.75 8.20
CA ARG A 221 -14.72 -2.19 7.12
C ARG A 221 -15.29 -3.30 6.24
N ARG A 222 -14.48 -4.31 5.91
CA ARG A 222 -14.92 -5.47 5.12
C ARG A 222 -16.05 -6.21 5.80
N CYS A 223 -15.99 -6.37 7.12
CA CYS A 223 -17.05 -7.00 7.88
C CYS A 223 -18.32 -6.14 7.92
N ILE A 224 -18.19 -4.85 8.27
CA ILE A 224 -19.30 -3.88 8.34
C ILE A 224 -20.02 -3.75 7.00
N PHE A 225 -19.30 -3.73 5.88
CA PHE A 225 -19.86 -3.50 4.55
C PHE A 225 -20.15 -4.78 3.75
N HIS A 226 -20.15 -5.95 4.40
CA HIS A 226 -20.46 -7.24 3.77
C HIS A 226 -19.60 -7.57 2.56
N ILE A 227 -18.30 -7.28 2.68
CA ILE A 227 -17.32 -7.62 1.66
C ILE A 227 -16.91 -9.07 1.85
N ALA A 228 -17.50 -9.94 1.02
CA ALA A 228 -17.33 -11.37 1.12
C ALA A 228 -15.89 -11.82 0.85
N ARG A 229 -15.49 -12.92 1.50
CA ARG A 229 -14.22 -13.59 1.23
C ARG A 229 -14.24 -14.31 -0.12
N LYS A 230 -13.06 -14.61 -0.67
CA LYS A 230 -12.91 -15.44 -1.87
C LYS A 230 -13.67 -16.76 -1.69
N ASN A 231 -14.54 -17.10 -2.64
CA ASN A 231 -15.38 -18.30 -2.64
C ASN A 231 -16.34 -18.43 -1.44
N SER A 232 -16.71 -17.32 -0.79
CA SER A 232 -17.69 -17.28 0.30
C SER A 232 -18.76 -16.23 0.01
N THR A 233 -19.95 -16.40 0.57
CA THR A 233 -20.97 -15.34 0.66
C THR A 233 -20.91 -14.59 2.00
N LYS A 234 -20.11 -15.09 2.95
CA LYS A 234 -19.99 -14.54 4.30
C LYS A 234 -18.87 -13.50 4.40
N SER A 235 -19.15 -12.46 5.16
CA SER A 235 -18.20 -11.44 5.63
C SER A 235 -17.09 -12.07 6.49
N PRO A 236 -15.91 -11.43 6.62
CA PRO A 236 -14.88 -11.91 7.52
C PRO A 236 -15.32 -11.83 8.99
N HIS A 237 -14.97 -12.85 9.79
CA HIS A 237 -14.85 -12.69 11.23
C HIS A 237 -13.59 -11.89 11.53
N VAL A 238 -13.72 -10.86 12.36
CA VAL A 238 -12.62 -9.97 12.73
C VAL A 238 -12.47 -10.00 14.23
N ILE A 239 -11.25 -10.20 14.71
CA ILE A 239 -10.98 -10.41 16.12
C ILE A 239 -9.88 -9.46 16.55
N GLY A 240 -10.13 -8.78 17.64
CA GLY A 240 -9.21 -7.90 18.30
C GLY A 240 -8.94 -8.29 19.75
N ASP A 241 -8.06 -7.53 20.38
CA ASP A 241 -7.68 -7.73 21.78
C ASP A 241 -8.85 -7.37 22.71
N ASN A 242 -9.66 -6.38 22.33
CA ASN A 242 -10.79 -5.88 23.13
C ASN A 242 -12.16 -6.04 22.44
N PHE A 243 -12.22 -6.67 21.27
CA PHE A 243 -13.47 -6.85 20.53
C PHE A 243 -13.47 -8.10 19.63
N ALA A 244 -14.65 -8.49 19.19
CA ALA A 244 -14.84 -9.40 18.07
C ALA A 244 -16.01 -8.93 17.21
N LEU A 245 -15.94 -9.17 15.90
CA LEU A 245 -16.93 -8.72 14.93
C LEU A 245 -17.34 -9.93 14.08
N HIS A 246 -18.60 -10.32 14.20
CA HIS A 246 -19.16 -11.49 13.52
C HIS A 246 -20.38 -11.08 12.69
N PRO A 247 -20.52 -11.57 11.45
CA PRO A 247 -21.79 -11.49 10.75
C PRO A 247 -22.84 -12.37 11.46
N ASP A 248 -24.06 -11.86 11.60
CA ASP A 248 -25.23 -12.63 12.04
C ASP A 248 -25.73 -13.59 10.94
N GLU A 249 -26.87 -14.23 11.17
CA GLU A 249 -27.50 -15.15 10.20
C GLU A 249 -27.87 -14.47 8.87
N ASN A 250 -28.14 -13.17 8.89
CA ASN A 250 -28.45 -12.35 7.71
C ASN A 250 -27.19 -11.78 7.03
N GLY A 251 -26.02 -11.97 7.65
CA GLY A 251 -24.74 -11.44 7.19
C GLY A 251 -24.36 -10.10 7.82
N ASP A 252 -25.26 -9.48 8.59
CA ASP A 252 -25.09 -8.16 9.18
C ASP A 252 -24.06 -8.19 10.33
N ALA A 253 -23.16 -7.20 10.39
CA ALA A 253 -22.09 -7.21 11.38
C ALA A 253 -22.61 -6.93 12.80
N VAL A 254 -22.22 -7.78 13.75
CA VAL A 254 -22.46 -7.63 15.18
C VAL A 254 -21.13 -7.49 15.90
N LEU A 255 -20.97 -6.37 16.61
CA LEU A 255 -19.78 -6.03 17.39
C LEU A 255 -19.93 -6.52 18.82
N TYR A 256 -19.03 -7.38 19.25
CA TYR A 256 -18.91 -7.86 20.62
C TYR A 256 -17.74 -7.15 21.29
N LEU A 257 -18.00 -6.45 22.39
CA LEU A 257 -17.00 -5.73 23.16
C LEU A 257 -16.68 -6.50 24.44
N LYS A 258 -15.39 -6.63 24.77
CA LYS A 258 -14.97 -7.17 26.07
C LYS A 258 -15.33 -6.20 27.17
N LYS A 259 -15.91 -6.71 28.25
CA LYS A 259 -16.37 -5.90 29.38
C LYS A 259 -15.21 -5.36 30.21
N GLU A 260 -14.17 -6.16 30.42
CA GLU A 260 -13.07 -5.87 31.34
C GLU A 260 -12.26 -4.63 30.93
N PRO A 261 -11.89 -4.42 29.65
CA PRO A 261 -11.19 -3.20 29.24
C PRO A 261 -12.04 -1.92 29.42
N ILE A 262 -13.36 -2.00 29.23
CA ILE A 262 -14.28 -0.86 29.41
C ILE A 262 -14.40 -0.50 30.88
N GLU A 263 -14.54 -1.50 31.75
CA GLU A 263 -14.58 -1.32 33.20
C GLU A 263 -13.27 -0.73 33.74
N ALA A 264 -12.11 -1.22 33.26
CA ALA A 264 -10.80 -0.69 33.64
C ALA A 264 -10.64 0.80 33.31
N LEU A 265 -11.26 1.26 32.22
CA LEU A 265 -11.28 2.67 31.81
C LEU A 265 -12.33 3.51 32.55
N HIS A 266 -13.12 2.92 33.45
CA HIS A 266 -14.19 3.59 34.21
C HIS A 266 -15.18 4.35 33.30
N ILE A 267 -15.46 3.81 32.12
CA ILE A 267 -16.35 4.42 31.13
C ILE A 267 -17.81 4.32 31.60
N ASN A 268 -18.54 5.43 31.53
CA ASN A 268 -19.99 5.43 31.75
C ASN A 268 -20.70 5.00 30.46
N ILE A 269 -21.16 3.74 30.42
CA ILE A 269 -21.82 3.13 29.26
C ILE A 269 -23.23 3.68 28.98
N ASP A 270 -23.84 4.41 29.92
CA ASP A 270 -25.16 5.03 29.74
C ASP A 270 -25.11 6.29 28.85
N LYS A 271 -23.92 6.69 28.41
CA LYS A 271 -23.69 7.83 27.51
C LYS A 271 -22.84 7.38 26.32
N PRO A 272 -22.96 8.03 25.15
CA PRO A 272 -22.04 7.81 24.05
C PRO A 272 -20.58 8.05 24.48
N PHE A 273 -19.68 7.14 24.10
CA PHE A 273 -18.26 7.25 24.39
C PHE A 273 -17.39 6.87 23.19
N GLY A 274 -16.24 7.52 23.06
CA GLY A 274 -15.22 7.11 22.10
C GLY A 274 -14.52 5.85 22.58
N TYR A 275 -14.40 4.86 21.70
CA TYR A 275 -13.74 3.60 22.00
C TYR A 275 -12.84 3.18 20.84
N ARG A 276 -11.64 2.71 21.20
CA ARG A 276 -10.65 2.24 20.24
C ARG A 276 -10.72 0.73 20.14
N LEU A 277 -11.00 0.20 18.95
CA LEU A 277 -10.94 -1.23 18.67
C LEU A 277 -9.50 -1.62 18.31
N HIS A 278 -8.88 -2.54 19.06
CA HIS A 278 -7.50 -2.98 18.83
C HIS A 278 -7.48 -4.32 18.10
N HIS A 279 -7.14 -4.33 16.80
CA HIS A 279 -7.15 -5.54 15.97
C HIS A 279 -5.94 -6.45 16.25
N LYS A 280 -6.12 -7.78 16.29
CA LYS A 280 -5.04 -8.70 16.71
C LYS A 280 -3.93 -8.89 15.67
N ALA A 281 -4.22 -8.65 14.40
CA ALA A 281 -3.22 -8.76 13.34
C ALA A 281 -2.21 -7.63 13.47
N ASN A 282 -0.94 -7.97 13.34
CA ASN A 282 0.13 -6.99 13.32
C ASN A 282 0.26 -6.37 11.93
N VAL A 283 0.27 -5.05 11.87
CA VAL A 283 0.58 -4.27 10.66
C VAL A 283 1.69 -3.26 10.96
N THR A 284 2.21 -2.62 9.92
CA THR A 284 3.12 -1.48 10.01
C THR A 284 2.64 -0.46 8.98
N ASN A 285 2.85 0.83 9.22
CA ASN A 285 2.48 1.84 8.23
C ASN A 285 3.33 1.71 6.96
N GLU A 286 4.61 1.36 7.09
CA GLU A 286 5.46 1.04 5.93
C GLU A 286 4.89 -0.14 5.12
N GLY A 287 4.39 -1.19 5.78
CA GLY A 287 3.76 -2.34 5.12
C GLY A 287 2.47 -1.95 4.39
N ILE A 288 1.65 -1.09 5.00
CA ILE A 288 0.47 -0.50 4.36
C ILE A 288 0.90 0.32 3.13
N TYR A 289 1.95 1.13 3.23
CA TYR A 289 2.47 1.91 2.12
C TYR A 289 2.99 1.00 0.99
N LYS A 290 3.74 -0.05 1.32
CA LYS A 290 4.18 -1.05 0.34
C LYS A 290 3.00 -1.67 -0.39
N ALA A 291 1.93 -2.04 0.32
CA ALA A 291 0.72 -2.59 -0.31
C ALA A 291 0.10 -1.60 -1.30
N LEU A 292 -0.06 -0.33 -0.91
CA LEU A 292 -0.57 0.73 -1.78
C LEU A 292 0.30 0.95 -3.02
N ALA A 293 1.63 1.02 -2.84
CA ALA A 293 2.57 1.18 -3.95
C ALA A 293 2.59 -0.04 -4.89
N LYS A 294 2.41 -1.27 -4.36
CA LYS A 294 2.28 -2.49 -5.16
C LYS A 294 1.10 -2.41 -6.12
N MET A 295 -0.06 -1.93 -5.65
CA MET A 295 -1.26 -1.75 -6.49
C MET A 295 -1.01 -0.81 -7.68
N VAL A 296 -0.22 0.26 -7.45
CA VAL A 296 0.17 1.20 -8.52
C VAL A 296 1.13 0.55 -9.51
N ILE A 297 2.13 -0.21 -9.05
CA ILE A 297 3.06 -0.95 -9.94
C ILE A 297 2.33 -1.96 -10.83
N ASP A 298 1.31 -2.63 -10.30
CA ASP A 298 0.51 -3.57 -11.08
C ASP A 298 -0.31 -2.92 -12.19
N LEU A 299 -0.78 -1.69 -11.97
CA LEU A 299 -1.72 -1.02 -12.87
C LEU A 299 -1.10 0.07 -13.75
N MET A 300 0.12 0.52 -13.46
CA MET A 300 0.77 1.55 -14.26
C MET A 300 1.11 1.08 -15.68
N PRO A 301 1.28 1.99 -16.65
CA PRO A 301 1.80 1.65 -17.97
C PRO A 301 3.20 1.02 -17.92
N SER A 302 3.46 -0.01 -18.74
CA SER A 302 4.73 -0.75 -18.72
C SER A 302 5.94 0.10 -19.14
N ASP A 303 5.74 1.13 -19.96
CA ASP A 303 6.76 2.09 -20.40
C ASP A 303 7.21 3.04 -19.28
N ARG A 304 6.45 3.14 -18.18
CA ARG A 304 6.80 3.95 -17.01
C ARG A 304 7.61 3.17 -15.96
N LEU A 305 7.58 1.83 -15.98
CA LEU A 305 8.17 0.97 -14.95
C LEU A 305 9.68 1.19 -14.72
N CYS A 306 10.42 1.64 -15.73
CA CYS A 306 11.87 1.85 -15.63
C CYS A 306 12.25 2.83 -14.50
N HIS A 307 11.38 3.80 -14.22
CA HIS A 307 11.58 4.83 -13.20
C HIS A 307 11.37 4.32 -11.76
N PHE A 308 10.77 3.14 -11.59
CA PHE A 308 10.38 2.59 -10.29
C PHE A 308 11.26 1.41 -9.86
N THR A 309 12.47 1.30 -10.42
CA THR A 309 13.38 0.18 -10.14
C THR A 309 13.66 0.05 -8.63
N ASN A 310 13.87 1.17 -7.92
CA ASN A 310 14.13 1.15 -6.48
C ASN A 310 12.87 0.92 -5.66
N THR A 311 11.72 1.46 -6.09
CA THR A 311 10.42 1.11 -5.51
C THR A 311 10.18 -0.40 -5.56
N ILE A 312 10.45 -1.04 -6.71
CA ILE A 312 10.28 -2.49 -6.88
C ILE A 312 11.25 -3.28 -6.00
N LYS A 313 12.51 -2.83 -5.87
CA LYS A 313 13.47 -3.43 -4.91
C LYS A 313 12.95 -3.35 -3.47
N TRP A 314 12.46 -2.18 -3.06
CA TRP A 314 11.89 -1.94 -1.73
C TRP A 314 10.70 -2.85 -1.44
N LEU A 315 9.74 -2.94 -2.37
CA LEU A 315 8.56 -3.81 -2.25
C LEU A 315 8.95 -5.27 -2.07
N ARG A 316 10.02 -5.72 -2.73
CA ARG A 316 10.50 -7.10 -2.69
C ARG A 316 11.47 -7.40 -1.54
N SER A 317 11.90 -6.37 -0.81
CA SER A 317 12.88 -6.49 0.27
C SER A 317 12.24 -7.03 1.54
N GLU A 318 12.90 -8.02 2.14
CA GLU A 318 12.55 -8.57 3.46
C GLU A 318 13.29 -7.74 4.53
N GLU A 319 12.88 -6.49 4.71
CA GLU A 319 13.32 -5.56 5.79
C GLU A 319 14.77 -5.01 5.71
N ILE A 320 15.66 -5.63 4.92
CA ILE A 320 17.09 -5.24 4.82
C ILE A 320 17.31 -3.92 4.04
N TRP A 321 16.40 -3.57 3.13
CA TRP A 321 16.46 -2.30 2.42
C TRP A 321 15.55 -1.30 3.13
N SER A 322 16.16 -0.31 3.78
CA SER A 322 15.47 0.72 4.57
C SER A 322 15.76 2.10 4.02
N SER A 323 14.71 2.88 3.76
CA SER A 323 14.90 4.30 3.48
C SER A 323 15.15 5.10 4.76
N ASP A 324 15.79 6.24 4.57
CA ASP A 324 16.01 7.22 5.61
C ASP A 324 14.71 7.94 6.01
N VAL A 325 13.76 8.06 5.09
CA VAL A 325 12.38 8.56 5.29
C VAL A 325 11.44 8.05 4.19
N LEU A 326 10.13 8.09 4.45
CA LEU A 326 9.04 7.95 3.49
C LEU A 326 8.04 9.09 3.71
N PRO A 327 7.43 9.67 2.65
CA PRO A 327 6.40 10.66 2.84
C PRO A 327 5.13 10.03 3.45
N SER A 328 4.32 10.84 4.12
CA SER A 328 3.07 10.40 4.72
C SER A 328 2.04 10.00 3.68
N ILE A 329 1.20 9.02 4.04
CA ILE A 329 -0.03 8.70 3.33
C ILE A 329 -1.15 9.59 3.88
N ILE A 330 -1.92 10.21 3.00
CA ILE A 330 -3.13 10.93 3.38
C ILE A 330 -4.32 9.99 3.25
N PHE A 331 -5.19 9.96 4.25
CA PHE A 331 -6.49 9.31 4.11
C PHE A 331 -7.64 10.14 4.67
N GLY A 332 -8.80 9.97 4.05
CA GLY A 332 -9.99 10.75 4.33
C GLY A 332 -11.25 10.18 3.70
N SER A 333 -12.24 11.03 3.50
CA SER A 333 -13.53 10.68 2.88
C SER A 333 -13.88 11.67 1.78
N SER A 334 -14.70 11.28 0.82
CA SER A 334 -15.24 12.24 -0.16
C SER A 334 -16.25 13.19 0.52
N LYS A 335 -16.26 14.46 0.12
CA LYS A 335 -17.33 15.42 0.47
C LYS A 335 -18.71 14.91 0.07
N GLU A 336 -18.77 14.13 -1.01
CA GLU A 336 -19.99 13.53 -1.54
C GLU A 336 -20.36 12.20 -0.90
N ARG A 337 -19.58 11.73 0.09
CA ARG A 337 -19.79 10.46 0.80
C ARG A 337 -19.88 9.25 -0.16
N LEU A 338 -19.01 9.24 -1.17
CA LEU A 338 -18.93 8.16 -2.15
C LEU A 338 -18.62 6.83 -1.47
N PHE A 339 -19.23 5.76 -1.99
CA PHE A 339 -18.99 4.39 -1.55
C PHE A 339 -18.55 3.48 -2.71
N TYR A 340 -17.38 2.86 -2.57
CA TYR A 340 -16.75 1.98 -3.57
C TYR A 340 -16.69 0.54 -3.09
N LYS A 341 -17.73 -0.26 -3.39
CA LYS A 341 -17.72 -1.71 -3.08
C LYS A 341 -16.59 -2.47 -3.79
N GLN A 342 -16.27 -2.03 -5.00
CA GLN A 342 -15.10 -2.46 -5.77
C GLN A 342 -14.06 -1.35 -5.68
N PRO A 343 -12.79 -1.63 -5.37
CA PRO A 343 -11.77 -0.60 -5.29
C PRO A 343 -11.52 0.04 -6.66
N ALA A 344 -11.27 1.34 -6.65
CA ALA A 344 -10.87 2.11 -7.82
C ALA A 344 -9.53 2.80 -7.54
N LEU A 345 -8.63 2.82 -8.52
CA LEU A 345 -7.31 3.43 -8.40
C LEU A 345 -7.11 4.42 -9.54
N ASP A 346 -6.82 5.66 -9.20
CA ASP A 346 -6.32 6.66 -10.15
C ASP A 346 -4.79 6.76 -9.97
N VAL A 347 -4.04 6.56 -11.06
CA VAL A 347 -2.58 6.72 -11.11
C VAL A 347 -2.26 7.96 -11.93
N CYS A 348 -1.72 8.98 -11.29
CA CYS A 348 -1.45 10.30 -11.88
C CYS A 348 0.05 10.47 -12.08
N PHE A 349 0.50 10.60 -13.33
CA PHE A 349 1.89 10.95 -13.65
C PHE A 349 2.01 12.44 -13.92
N ASN A 350 2.87 13.16 -13.18
CA ASN A 350 3.04 14.60 -13.40
C ASN A 350 3.72 14.85 -14.75
N LYS A 351 3.18 15.80 -15.51
CA LYS A 351 3.72 16.26 -16.81
C LYS A 351 4.80 17.32 -16.62
N GLU A 352 4.81 18.00 -15.48
CA GLU A 352 5.73 19.07 -15.13
C GLU A 352 6.69 18.61 -14.01
N GLU A 353 7.84 19.28 -13.87
CA GLU A 353 8.84 18.96 -12.83
C GLU A 353 8.61 19.70 -11.50
N ASP A 354 7.41 20.23 -11.27
CA ASP A 354 7.02 21.06 -10.13
C ASP A 354 6.41 20.27 -8.95
N GLY A 355 6.16 18.97 -9.16
CA GLY A 355 5.54 18.08 -8.19
C GLY A 355 6.00 16.62 -8.37
N PRO A 356 5.58 15.71 -7.49
CA PRO A 356 5.98 14.30 -7.53
C PRO A 356 5.61 13.65 -8.86
N TYR A 357 6.52 12.86 -9.40
CA TYR A 357 6.37 12.23 -10.71
C TYR A 357 5.14 11.31 -10.77
N CYS A 358 4.81 10.61 -9.69
CA CYS A 358 3.69 9.68 -9.66
C CYS A 358 2.95 9.71 -8.32
N THR A 359 1.64 9.90 -8.40
CA THR A 359 0.73 9.89 -7.25
C THR A 359 -0.38 8.85 -7.45
N GLY A 360 -0.62 8.02 -6.44
CA GLY A 360 -1.72 7.08 -6.39
C GLY A 360 -2.89 7.62 -5.56
N ILE A 361 -4.11 7.42 -6.04
CA ILE A 361 -5.35 7.75 -5.34
C ILE A 361 -6.25 6.51 -5.32
N LEU A 362 -6.32 5.83 -4.19
CA LEU A 362 -7.13 4.63 -4.00
C LEU A 362 -8.46 4.99 -3.34
N TRP A 363 -9.55 4.67 -4.01
CA TRP A 363 -10.92 4.74 -3.50
C TRP A 363 -11.38 3.33 -3.13
N ILE A 364 -11.72 3.12 -1.86
CA ILE A 364 -12.19 1.83 -1.39
C ILE A 364 -13.19 2.01 -0.24
N TYR A 365 -14.36 1.37 -0.38
CA TYR A 365 -15.47 1.52 0.57
C TYR A 365 -15.81 3.00 0.77
N ASP A 366 -15.78 3.49 2.01
CA ASP A 366 -16.05 4.85 2.43
C ASP A 366 -14.79 5.74 2.54
N VAL A 367 -13.61 5.21 2.25
CA VAL A 367 -12.32 5.87 2.46
C VAL A 367 -11.55 6.09 1.16
N VAL A 368 -10.78 7.18 1.11
CA VAL A 368 -9.82 7.46 0.04
C VAL A 368 -8.42 7.61 0.62
N TYR A 369 -7.44 7.01 -0.05
CA TYR A 369 -6.01 7.11 0.27
C TYR A 369 -5.29 7.84 -0.86
N LEU A 370 -4.47 8.84 -0.53
CA LEU A 370 -3.57 9.53 -1.45
C LEU A 370 -2.13 9.34 -0.98
N PHE A 371 -1.24 9.01 -1.91
CA PHE A 371 0.16 8.75 -1.61
C PHE A 371 1.03 8.98 -2.85
N VAL A 372 2.24 9.50 -2.64
CA VAL A 372 3.25 9.59 -3.70
C VAL A 372 3.93 8.23 -3.85
N MET A 373 4.39 7.88 -5.04
CA MET A 373 5.22 6.69 -5.20
C MET A 373 6.66 7.00 -4.74
N PRO A 374 7.23 6.27 -3.78
CA PRO A 374 8.57 6.57 -3.29
C PRO A 374 9.67 6.03 -4.21
N PHE A 375 10.87 6.61 -4.12
CA PHE A 375 12.10 6.15 -4.80
C PHE A 375 12.03 6.16 -6.33
N VAL A 376 11.28 7.10 -6.89
CA VAL A 376 11.26 7.35 -8.33
C VAL A 376 12.53 8.09 -8.72
N ASP A 377 13.23 7.60 -9.74
CA ASP A 377 14.49 8.21 -10.18
C ASP A 377 14.32 9.62 -10.78
N VAL A 378 13.15 9.90 -11.39
CA VAL A 378 12.78 11.22 -11.92
C VAL A 378 12.72 12.30 -10.83
N ASP A 379 12.22 11.94 -9.64
CA ASP A 379 12.02 12.87 -8.54
C ASP A 379 13.35 13.29 -7.86
N ARG A 380 14.41 12.48 -8.03
CA ARG A 380 15.74 12.71 -7.45
C ARG A 380 15.69 13.05 -5.94
N GLY A 381 14.76 12.43 -5.21
CA GLY A 381 14.62 12.61 -3.75
C GLY A 381 13.81 13.82 -3.29
N LYS A 382 13.42 14.74 -4.19
CA LYS A 382 12.74 16.01 -3.86
C LYS A 382 11.47 15.87 -3.03
N PHE A 383 10.75 14.76 -3.17
CA PHE A 383 9.38 14.57 -2.67
C PHE A 383 9.26 13.56 -1.53
N LYS A 384 10.35 13.32 -0.79
CA LYS A 384 10.36 12.36 0.32
C LYS A 384 9.86 12.92 1.66
N TRP A 385 9.71 14.24 1.77
CA TRP A 385 9.29 14.93 2.99
C TRP A 385 7.93 15.60 2.81
N ASP A 386 7.06 15.52 3.83
CA ASP A 386 5.71 16.11 3.76
C ASP A 386 5.71 17.61 3.46
N GLY A 387 6.71 18.35 3.96
CA GLY A 387 6.85 19.79 3.69
C GLY A 387 7.00 20.13 2.20
N SER A 388 7.56 19.22 1.40
CA SER A 388 7.70 19.38 -0.06
C SER A 388 6.42 19.06 -0.83
N LEU A 389 5.41 18.46 -0.18
CA LEU A 389 4.19 17.96 -0.82
C LEU A 389 2.95 18.82 -0.52
N VAL A 390 3.08 19.89 0.26
CA VAL A 390 1.94 20.70 0.74
C VAL A 390 1.07 21.23 -0.40
N GLU A 391 1.67 21.89 -1.40
CA GLU A 391 0.91 22.46 -2.52
C GLU A 391 0.36 21.36 -3.45
N HIS A 392 1.11 20.27 -3.63
CA HIS A 392 0.64 19.11 -4.39
C HIS A 392 -0.63 18.50 -3.76
N TRP A 393 -0.62 18.31 -2.44
CA TRP A 393 -1.76 17.78 -1.71
C TRP A 393 -2.96 18.71 -1.75
N LYS A 394 -2.74 20.01 -1.51
CA LYS A 394 -3.80 21.01 -1.61
C LYS A 394 -4.48 20.98 -2.98
N PHE A 395 -3.70 20.91 -4.05
CA PHE A 395 -4.21 20.79 -5.41
C PHE A 395 -5.12 19.56 -5.58
N LEU A 396 -4.64 18.36 -5.24
CA LEU A 396 -5.40 17.13 -5.47
C LEU A 396 -6.63 17.03 -4.55
N LEU A 397 -6.50 17.38 -3.28
CA LEU A 397 -7.61 17.33 -2.32
C LEU A 397 -8.78 18.22 -2.74
N ASP A 398 -8.49 19.42 -3.25
CA ASP A 398 -9.51 20.35 -3.74
C ASP A 398 -10.20 19.80 -4.99
N ARG A 399 -9.43 19.26 -5.95
CA ARG A 399 -9.96 18.79 -7.24
C ARG A 399 -10.73 17.48 -7.12
N PHE A 400 -10.32 16.58 -6.23
CA PHE A 400 -11.04 15.34 -5.93
C PHE A 400 -12.09 15.49 -4.81
N MET A 401 -12.25 16.71 -4.26
CA MET A 401 -13.24 17.06 -3.24
C MET A 401 -13.17 16.17 -1.99
N ILE A 402 -11.96 15.94 -1.51
CA ILE A 402 -11.70 15.08 -0.36
C ILE A 402 -11.77 15.95 0.90
N GLN A 403 -12.46 15.44 1.93
CA GLN A 403 -12.57 16.04 3.25
C GLN A 403 -12.08 15.06 4.31
N SER A 404 -11.57 15.61 5.42
CA SER A 404 -10.83 14.89 6.45
C SER A 404 -9.41 14.53 6.01
N LEU A 405 -8.44 14.98 6.81
CA LEU A 405 -7.01 14.85 6.56
C LEU A 405 -6.39 14.17 7.77
N ASN A 406 -6.29 12.85 7.70
CA ASN A 406 -5.43 12.11 8.62
C ASN A 406 -4.14 11.80 7.88
N LEU A 407 -3.02 12.11 8.53
CA LEU A 407 -1.71 11.72 8.08
C LEU A 407 -1.37 10.38 8.74
N GLN A 408 -0.96 9.44 7.92
CA GLN A 408 -0.37 8.18 8.35
C GLN A 408 1.10 8.21 7.98
N ASP A 409 1.97 8.16 8.99
CA ASP A 409 3.42 8.17 8.81
C ASP A 409 3.86 6.93 8.03
N GLY A 410 4.17 7.11 6.75
CA GLY A 410 4.54 6.02 5.84
C GLY A 410 5.89 5.38 6.18
N TRP A 411 6.71 6.04 7.01
CA TRP A 411 8.02 5.55 7.44
C TRP A 411 7.95 4.69 8.70
N ASP A 412 6.82 4.74 9.42
CA ASP A 412 6.66 3.96 10.64
C ASP A 412 6.61 2.45 10.36
N TRP A 413 7.67 1.78 10.79
CA TRP A 413 7.89 0.34 10.65
C TRP A 413 7.60 -0.41 11.97
N HIS A 414 7.19 0.30 13.02
CA HIS A 414 6.76 -0.30 14.28
C HIS A 414 5.55 -1.19 14.03
N ARG A 415 5.59 -2.39 14.63
CA ARG A 415 4.43 -3.27 14.60
C ARG A 415 3.34 -2.62 15.42
N ALA A 416 2.18 -2.45 14.83
CA ALA A 416 1.00 -1.89 15.46
C ALA A 416 -0.20 -2.78 15.15
N ALA A 417 -1.15 -2.84 16.07
CA ALA A 417 -2.49 -3.30 15.76
C ALA A 417 -3.18 -2.25 14.88
N PRO A 418 -3.86 -2.60 13.79
CA PRO A 418 -4.84 -1.70 13.21
C PRO A 418 -5.84 -1.30 14.29
N TRP A 419 -6.12 -0.01 14.42
CA TRP A 419 -7.15 0.45 15.32
C TRP A 419 -8.17 1.32 14.63
N ILE A 420 -9.40 1.23 15.14
CA ILE A 420 -10.53 1.99 14.65
C ILE A 420 -11.15 2.68 15.84
N ASP A 421 -11.12 4.00 15.79
CA ASP A 421 -11.80 4.85 16.75
C ASP A 421 -13.27 4.96 16.31
N MET A 422 -14.17 4.61 17.22
CA MET A 422 -15.61 4.67 16.98
C MET A 422 -16.35 5.18 18.21
N THR A 423 -17.49 5.85 17.97
CA THR A 423 -18.41 6.21 19.05
C THR A 423 -19.31 5.01 19.34
N ILE A 424 -19.29 4.53 20.58
CA ILE A 424 -20.15 3.48 21.09
C ILE A 424 -21.30 4.11 21.87
N GLU A 425 -22.52 3.64 21.63
CA GLU A 425 -23.73 4.08 22.32
C GLU A 425 -24.62 2.86 22.61
N PHE A 426 -25.20 2.83 23.81
CA PHE A 426 -26.17 1.82 24.23
C PHE A 426 -27.53 2.45 24.52
N PRO A 427 -28.65 1.72 24.30
CA PRO A 427 -28.71 0.38 23.71
C PRO A 427 -28.51 0.41 22.19
N ASN A 428 -27.73 -0.53 21.66
CA ASN A 428 -27.57 -0.72 20.22
C ASN A 428 -27.71 -2.22 19.90
N PRO A 429 -28.64 -2.63 19.02
CA PRO A 429 -28.88 -4.05 18.73
C PRO A 429 -27.69 -4.75 18.03
N ARG A 430 -26.72 -3.98 17.50
CA ARG A 430 -25.53 -4.49 16.83
C ARG A 430 -24.27 -4.41 17.69
N ILE A 431 -24.36 -3.92 18.94
CA ILE A 431 -23.23 -3.83 19.86
C ILE A 431 -23.58 -4.56 21.15
N ILE A 432 -22.81 -5.58 21.49
CA ILE A 432 -23.08 -6.48 22.61
C ILE A 432 -21.85 -6.50 23.55
N LEU A 433 -22.08 -6.25 24.84
CA LEU A 433 -21.06 -6.44 25.87
C LEU A 433 -21.02 -7.90 26.31
N LYS A 434 -19.83 -8.48 26.38
CA LYS A 434 -19.58 -9.86 26.83
C LYS A 434 -18.35 -9.94 27.72
N ASP A 435 -18.33 -10.91 28.62
CA ASP A 435 -17.15 -11.23 29.41
C ASP A 435 -16.03 -11.74 28.48
N GLY A 436 -14.78 -11.40 28.74
CA GLY A 436 -13.63 -11.70 27.87
C GLY A 436 -13.34 -13.19 27.69
N ASN A 437 -13.93 -14.05 28.54
CA ASN A 437 -13.86 -15.51 28.44
C ASN A 437 -15.00 -16.13 27.61
N ASP A 438 -15.94 -15.33 27.07
CA ASP A 438 -17.04 -15.81 26.23
C ASP A 438 -16.51 -16.45 24.93
N ASP A 439 -17.23 -17.48 24.46
CA ASP A 439 -16.86 -18.27 23.28
C ASP A 439 -16.67 -17.42 22.01
N VAL A 440 -17.34 -16.27 21.93
CA VAL A 440 -17.19 -15.32 20.82
C VAL A 440 -15.74 -14.79 20.69
N PHE A 441 -14.95 -14.84 21.76
CA PHE A 441 -13.55 -14.41 21.79
C PHE A 441 -12.54 -15.58 21.74
N VAL A 442 -12.96 -16.85 21.63
CA VAL A 442 -12.06 -18.02 21.75
C VAL A 442 -10.96 -18.05 20.69
N GLU A 443 -11.22 -17.61 19.47
CA GLU A 443 -10.20 -17.46 18.42
C GLU A 443 -9.16 -16.34 18.72
N ALA A 444 -9.35 -15.55 19.78
CA ALA A 444 -8.37 -14.59 20.31
C ALA A 444 -7.40 -15.22 21.33
N GLN A 445 -7.70 -16.42 21.84
CA GLN A 445 -6.97 -17.03 22.97
C GLN A 445 -5.78 -17.90 22.55
N VAL A 446 -5.12 -17.61 21.42
CA VAL A 446 -3.85 -18.29 21.08
C VAL A 446 -2.81 -17.85 22.12
N LYS A 447 -2.59 -18.71 23.11
CA LYS A 447 -1.55 -18.58 24.12
C LYS A 447 -0.20 -18.45 23.39
N LYS A 448 0.44 -17.28 23.47
CA LYS A 448 1.91 -17.27 23.51
C LYS A 448 2.26 -18.05 24.77
N ASP A 449 3.09 -19.09 24.64
CA ASP A 449 3.76 -19.64 25.81
C ASP A 449 4.60 -18.50 26.38
N ASP A 450 4.13 -17.87 27.45
CA ASP A 450 4.88 -16.85 28.17
C ASP A 450 6.08 -17.55 28.80
N GLU A 451 7.22 -17.54 28.09
CA GLU A 451 8.50 -17.87 28.70
C GLU A 451 8.74 -16.86 29.84
N GLU A 452 9.09 -17.34 31.04
CA GLU A 452 9.29 -16.49 32.21
C GLU A 452 10.34 -15.42 31.93
N ALA A 453 9.93 -14.14 31.97
CA ALA A 453 10.83 -13.02 31.76
C ALA A 453 11.98 -13.02 32.79
N VAL A 454 13.21 -13.10 32.29
CA VAL A 454 14.40 -13.10 33.16
C VAL A 454 14.71 -11.67 33.61
N SER A 455 14.50 -11.38 34.90
CA SER A 455 14.80 -10.05 35.47
C SER A 455 16.31 -9.83 35.65
N PHE A 456 16.82 -8.72 35.10
CA PHE A 456 18.17 -8.21 35.32
C PHE A 456 18.18 -7.05 36.35
N PRO A 457 19.30 -6.82 37.06
CA PRO A 457 19.45 -5.61 37.88
C PRO A 457 19.34 -4.34 37.02
N ALA A 458 19.02 -3.20 37.64
CA ALA A 458 19.01 -1.92 36.94
C ALA A 458 20.31 -1.69 36.14
N PHE A 459 20.15 -1.27 34.89
CA PHE A 459 21.27 -1.12 33.96
C PHE A 459 22.25 -0.03 34.42
N THR A 460 23.54 -0.29 34.24
CA THR A 460 24.64 0.67 34.46
C THR A 460 25.76 0.36 33.48
N SER A 461 26.40 1.41 32.96
CA SER A 461 27.56 1.30 32.08
C SER A 461 28.86 0.98 32.83
N GLU A 462 28.83 0.91 34.17
CA GLU A 462 30.00 0.66 34.99
C GLU A 462 30.70 -0.66 34.60
N GLY A 463 32.00 -0.56 34.29
CA GLY A 463 32.80 -1.73 33.95
C GLY A 463 32.66 -2.22 32.51
N ILE A 464 31.95 -1.48 31.64
CA ILE A 464 31.95 -1.71 30.19
C ILE A 464 33.02 -0.80 29.55
N ILE A 465 34.03 -1.40 28.94
CA ILE A 465 35.19 -0.68 28.38
C ILE A 465 35.34 -1.00 26.89
N VAL A 466 35.48 0.04 26.06
CA VAL A 466 35.89 -0.11 24.66
C VAL A 466 37.37 -0.48 24.62
N ASN A 467 37.67 -1.72 24.20
CA ASN A 467 39.03 -2.25 24.17
C ASN A 467 39.71 -2.04 22.80
N ARG A 468 38.97 -2.27 21.71
CA ARG A 468 39.51 -2.14 20.35
C ARG A 468 38.44 -1.64 19.39
N VAL A 469 38.82 -0.70 18.55
CA VAL A 469 38.00 -0.17 17.45
C VAL A 469 38.74 -0.41 16.15
N LYS A 470 38.08 -1.07 15.19
CA LYS A 470 38.51 -1.14 13.80
C LYS A 470 37.42 -0.51 12.94
N VAL A 471 37.83 0.38 12.04
CA VAL A 471 36.95 0.96 11.02
C VAL A 471 37.66 0.87 9.68
N ASP A 472 36.95 0.46 8.65
CA ASP A 472 37.38 0.52 7.26
C ASP A 472 36.43 1.44 6.50
N PHE A 473 36.96 2.42 5.78
CA PHE A 473 36.21 3.35 4.93
C PHE A 473 36.78 3.27 3.51
N TYR A 474 35.90 3.14 2.53
CA TYR A 474 36.24 3.01 1.12
C TYR A 474 35.42 4.01 0.32
N CYS A 475 36.06 5.09 -0.13
CA CYS A 475 35.47 6.00 -1.11
C CYS A 475 35.44 5.30 -2.47
N GLN A 476 34.24 5.12 -3.04
CA GLN A 476 34.03 4.44 -4.33
C GLN A 476 33.73 5.44 -5.46
N TYR A 477 33.32 6.66 -5.10
CA TYR A 477 33.04 7.72 -6.05
C TYR A 477 34.24 8.65 -6.22
N HIS A 478 34.65 8.85 -7.47
CA HIS A 478 35.80 9.68 -7.86
C HIS A 478 35.45 10.76 -8.89
N GLY A 479 34.16 11.10 -9.00
CA GLY A 479 33.68 12.17 -9.88
C GLY A 479 33.85 13.57 -9.28
N GLU A 480 33.12 14.53 -9.83
CA GLU A 480 33.08 15.90 -9.31
C GLU A 480 32.46 15.95 -7.90
N ALA A 481 32.82 16.99 -7.13
CA ALA A 481 32.34 17.15 -5.76
C ALA A 481 30.80 17.16 -5.70
N ILE A 482 30.24 16.30 -4.86
CA ILE A 482 28.80 16.14 -4.69
C ILE A 482 28.26 17.30 -3.82
N PRO A 483 27.24 18.04 -4.28
CA PRO A 483 26.58 19.07 -3.47
C PRO A 483 25.97 18.51 -2.18
N ILE A 484 25.90 19.33 -1.14
CA ILE A 484 25.33 18.90 0.16
C ILE A 484 23.87 18.50 0.00
N GLU A 485 23.13 19.20 -0.86
CA GLU A 485 21.73 18.94 -1.19
C GLU A 485 21.53 17.52 -1.73
N GLU A 486 22.44 17.02 -2.57
CA GLU A 486 22.38 15.64 -3.08
C GLU A 486 22.74 14.60 -2.02
N LEU A 487 23.55 14.97 -1.02
CA LEU A 487 23.87 14.10 0.12
C LEU A 487 22.74 14.04 1.16
N HIS A 488 21.70 14.86 1.02
CA HIS A 488 20.48 14.69 1.81
C HIS A 488 19.65 13.50 1.34
N ASP A 489 19.79 13.08 0.08
CA ASP A 489 18.99 12.04 -0.54
C ASP A 489 19.88 10.87 -0.95
N LEU A 490 20.08 9.92 -0.02
CA LEU A 490 21.00 8.80 -0.20
C LEU A 490 20.27 7.46 -0.06
N THR A 491 20.74 6.46 -0.81
CA THR A 491 20.29 5.08 -0.60
C THR A 491 21.29 4.37 0.30
N PHE A 492 20.80 3.72 1.34
CA PHE A 492 21.63 2.99 2.29
C PHE A 492 21.37 1.49 2.25
N HIS A 493 22.44 0.70 2.12
CA HIS A 493 22.41 -0.75 2.29
C HIS A 493 23.22 -1.10 3.53
N PHE A 494 22.52 -1.50 4.58
CA PHE A 494 23.14 -1.86 5.85
C PHE A 494 23.25 -3.37 5.98
N ASP A 495 24.44 -3.82 6.37
CA ASP A 495 24.57 -5.16 6.91
C ASP A 495 24.00 -5.21 8.33
N ILE A 496 23.20 -6.22 8.57
CA ILE A 496 22.55 -6.45 9.85
C ILE A 496 23.57 -6.42 11.00
N PRO A 497 23.34 -5.64 12.07
CA PRO A 497 24.24 -5.61 13.23
C PRO A 497 24.44 -6.99 13.85
N ILE A 498 25.70 -7.34 14.11
CA ILE A 498 26.08 -8.61 14.73
C ILE A 498 26.75 -8.34 16.07
N TYR A 499 26.24 -9.02 17.11
CA TYR A 499 26.83 -9.06 18.45
C TYR A 499 27.48 -10.43 18.69
N GLU A 500 28.81 -10.49 18.75
CA GLU A 500 29.52 -11.74 19.06
C GLU A 500 29.90 -11.79 20.55
N ILE A 501 29.35 -12.73 21.29
CA ILE A 501 29.67 -12.96 22.71
C ILE A 501 30.80 -13.99 22.82
N GLU A 502 31.88 -13.62 23.52
CA GLU A 502 32.96 -14.51 23.95
C GLU A 502 32.93 -14.64 25.49
N PRO A 503 32.25 -15.66 26.03
CA PRO A 503 32.08 -15.82 27.48
C PRO A 503 33.41 -16.07 28.22
N ARG A 504 34.45 -16.60 27.55
CA ARG A 504 35.73 -16.90 28.18
C ARG A 504 36.55 -15.67 28.52
N THR A 505 36.41 -14.62 27.72
CA THR A 505 37.14 -13.36 27.89
C THR A 505 36.24 -12.24 28.39
N ASN A 506 34.96 -12.53 28.65
CA ASN A 506 33.94 -11.53 29.01
C ASN A 506 33.87 -10.40 27.98
N GLN A 507 33.97 -10.73 26.70
CA GLN A 507 33.97 -9.76 25.61
C GLN A 507 32.73 -9.86 24.76
N ILE A 508 32.27 -8.71 24.28
CA ILE A 508 31.24 -8.60 23.25
C ILE A 508 31.79 -7.78 22.09
N VAL A 509 31.65 -8.29 20.88
CA VAL A 509 32.03 -7.60 19.65
C VAL A 509 30.77 -7.11 18.96
N VAL A 510 30.71 -5.82 18.67
CA VAL A 510 29.67 -5.23 17.81
C VAL A 510 30.27 -4.93 16.46
N LYS A 511 29.63 -5.38 15.38
CA LYS A 511 30.08 -5.11 14.01
C LYS A 511 28.92 -4.98 13.03
N THR A 512 29.10 -4.13 12.03
CA THR A 512 28.18 -3.89 10.91
C THR A 512 28.94 -3.17 9.78
N SER A 513 28.31 -3.09 8.61
CA SER A 513 28.76 -2.35 7.44
C SER A 513 27.61 -1.57 6.84
N ILE A 514 27.94 -0.53 6.11
CA ILE A 514 27.04 0.30 5.33
C ILE A 514 27.65 0.52 3.95
N GLN A 515 26.83 0.37 2.92
CA GLN A 515 27.10 0.81 1.56
C GLN A 515 26.14 1.97 1.27
N VAL A 516 26.71 3.11 0.88
CA VAL A 516 25.98 4.33 0.57
C VAL A 516 26.06 4.58 -0.92
N ASN A 517 24.91 4.79 -1.53
CA ASN A 517 24.76 5.06 -2.95
C ASN A 517 23.97 6.36 -3.16
N ASP A 518 23.97 6.85 -4.38
CA ASP A 518 23.08 7.93 -4.81
C ASP A 518 21.58 7.57 -4.63
N THR A 519 20.70 8.55 -4.83
CA THR A 519 19.23 8.36 -4.78
C THR A 519 18.75 7.26 -5.72
N THR A 520 19.42 7.07 -6.85
CA THR A 520 19.03 6.07 -7.85
C THR A 520 19.58 4.68 -7.58
N ASP A 521 20.40 4.51 -6.53
CA ASP A 521 21.02 3.24 -6.16
C ASP A 521 21.88 2.64 -7.29
N LYS A 522 22.43 3.48 -8.18
CA LYS A 522 23.24 3.10 -9.34
C LYS A 522 24.70 3.50 -9.17
N VAL A 523 24.97 4.57 -8.43
CA VAL A 523 26.31 5.09 -8.20
C VAL A 523 26.69 4.84 -6.75
N ALA A 524 27.70 3.99 -6.56
CA ALA A 524 28.26 3.74 -5.23
C ALA A 524 29.11 4.94 -4.79
N TYR A 525 28.73 5.53 -3.66
CA TYR A 525 29.42 6.67 -3.07
C TYR A 525 30.56 6.22 -2.17
N PHE A 526 30.24 5.49 -1.11
CA PHE A 526 31.24 4.93 -0.23
C PHE A 526 30.70 3.72 0.53
N ALA A 527 31.62 2.89 1.00
CA ALA A 527 31.35 1.81 1.93
C ALA A 527 32.11 2.04 3.23
N GLU A 528 31.47 1.72 4.36
CA GLU A 528 32.07 1.84 5.67
C GLU A 528 31.74 0.62 6.51
N SER A 529 32.70 0.09 7.26
CA SER A 529 32.48 -1.03 8.17
C SER A 529 33.20 -0.79 9.47
N PHE A 530 32.62 -1.27 10.58
CA PHE A 530 33.26 -1.18 11.87
C PHE A 530 33.15 -2.46 12.67
N LYS A 531 34.13 -2.63 13.55
CA LYS A 531 34.18 -3.69 14.57
C LYS A 531 34.70 -3.08 15.86
N VAL A 532 33.85 -3.09 16.89
CA VAL A 532 34.18 -2.59 18.23
C VAL A 532 34.15 -3.74 19.22
N VAL A 533 35.22 -3.90 19.98
CA VAL A 533 35.37 -4.93 21.01
C VAL A 533 35.20 -4.29 22.37
N PHE A 534 34.19 -4.75 23.12
CA PHE A 534 33.92 -4.34 24.48
C PHE A 534 34.40 -5.41 25.46
N SER A 535 34.98 -4.98 26.58
CA SER A 535 35.29 -5.85 27.72
C SER A 535 34.34 -5.51 28.88
N LEU A 536 33.67 -6.52 29.44
CA LEU A 536 32.67 -6.36 30.48
C LEU A 536 33.23 -6.92 31.80
N LYS A 537 33.61 -6.03 32.72
CA LYS A 537 34.11 -6.41 34.05
C LYS A 537 33.08 -7.23 34.84
N TYR A 538 31.79 -6.87 34.70
CA TYR A 538 30.67 -7.53 35.37
C TYR A 538 29.77 -8.30 34.39
N PHE A 539 30.35 -9.13 33.52
CA PHE A 539 29.64 -9.84 32.43
C PHE A 539 28.32 -10.50 32.84
N ARG A 540 28.31 -11.24 33.96
CA ARG A 540 27.11 -11.96 34.46
C ARG A 540 25.97 -11.04 34.91
N ARG A 541 26.23 -9.74 35.06
CA ARG A 541 25.18 -8.74 35.34
C ARG A 541 24.29 -8.50 34.13
N PHE A 542 24.79 -8.72 32.92
CA PHE A 542 24.10 -8.39 31.67
C PHE A 542 23.79 -9.60 30.79
N VAL A 543 24.51 -10.71 30.99
CA VAL A 543 24.36 -11.94 30.20
C VAL A 543 24.27 -13.14 31.13
N ARG A 544 23.20 -13.91 31.02
CA ARG A 544 23.04 -15.21 31.70
C ARG A 544 23.14 -16.33 30.69
N LEU A 545 24.02 -17.29 30.99
CA LEU A 545 24.23 -18.50 30.20
C LEU A 545 24.06 -19.69 31.13
N GLU A 546 23.01 -20.47 30.92
CA GLU A 546 22.76 -21.69 31.67
C GLU A 546 23.06 -22.90 30.80
N TYR A 547 23.78 -23.87 31.36
CA TYR A 547 24.21 -25.06 30.63
C TYR A 547 23.52 -26.29 31.21
N ALA A 548 23.03 -27.16 30.33
CA ALA A 548 22.55 -28.48 30.70
C ALA A 548 23.71 -29.35 31.23
N LYS A 549 23.40 -30.47 31.91
CA LYS A 549 24.39 -31.39 32.52
C LYS A 549 25.48 -31.90 31.55
N LYS A 550 25.24 -31.86 30.23
CA LYS A 550 26.21 -32.26 29.17
C LYS A 550 27.06 -31.10 28.61
N GLY A 551 26.96 -29.90 29.17
CA GLY A 551 27.70 -28.72 28.72
C GLY A 551 27.18 -28.11 27.41
N GLU A 552 25.92 -28.37 27.09
CA GLU A 552 25.15 -27.71 26.04
C GLU A 552 24.45 -26.47 26.63
N LEU A 553 24.38 -25.38 25.87
CA LEU A 553 23.64 -24.19 26.31
C LEU A 553 22.16 -24.53 26.35
N ASN A 554 21.55 -24.37 27.52
CA ASN A 554 20.14 -24.62 27.77
C ASN A 554 19.33 -23.34 27.75
N ASN A 555 19.85 -22.27 28.37
CA ASN A 555 19.16 -20.98 28.46
C ASN A 555 20.13 -19.82 28.23
N LEU A 556 19.65 -18.79 27.53
CA LEU A 556 20.37 -17.55 27.22
C LEU A 556 19.43 -16.39 27.53
N ALA A 557 19.86 -15.50 28.42
CA ALA A 557 19.19 -14.22 28.62
C ALA A 557 20.21 -13.08 28.48
N ILE A 558 19.78 -12.00 27.85
CA ILE A 558 20.60 -10.81 27.61
C ILE A 558 19.79 -9.59 28.03
N ASP A 559 20.44 -8.65 28.69
CA ASP A 559 19.84 -7.37 29.05
C ASP A 559 19.69 -6.49 27.79
N ILE A 560 18.47 -6.09 27.44
CA ILE A 560 18.19 -5.24 26.28
C ILE A 560 18.88 -3.87 26.39
N ALA A 561 19.05 -3.33 27.59
CA ALA A 561 19.75 -2.06 27.78
C ALA A 561 21.24 -2.18 27.43
N LEU A 562 21.83 -3.38 27.61
CA LEU A 562 23.19 -3.65 27.16
C LEU A 562 23.29 -3.61 25.64
N ARG A 563 22.34 -4.24 24.92
CA ARG A 563 22.30 -4.26 23.44
C ARG A 563 22.37 -2.83 22.89
N ASP A 564 21.49 -1.98 23.38
CA ASP A 564 21.34 -0.59 22.96
C ASP A 564 22.59 0.23 23.28
N TYR A 565 23.07 0.13 24.52
CA TYR A 565 24.26 0.85 24.95
C TYR A 565 25.49 0.45 24.13
N LEU A 566 25.70 -0.84 23.90
CA LEU A 566 26.85 -1.32 23.12
C LEU A 566 26.81 -0.83 21.67
N PHE A 567 25.63 -0.79 21.04
CA PHE A 567 25.51 -0.25 19.68
C PHE A 567 25.83 1.23 19.63
N GLU A 568 25.26 2.00 20.55
CA GLU A 568 25.47 3.44 20.60
C GLU A 568 26.94 3.80 20.83
N GLN A 569 27.57 3.12 21.80
CA GLN A 569 29.00 3.30 22.04
C GLN A 569 29.86 2.81 20.87
N ALA A 570 29.43 1.76 20.16
CA ALA A 570 30.16 1.26 19.00
C ALA A 570 30.16 2.28 17.88
N LEU A 571 29.01 2.90 17.57
CA LEU A 571 28.89 3.96 16.57
C LEU A 571 29.74 5.19 16.94
N LYS A 572 29.65 5.66 18.19
CA LYS A 572 30.46 6.80 18.67
C LYS A 572 31.96 6.50 18.58
N ALA A 573 32.38 5.31 19.01
CA ALA A 573 33.78 4.90 18.96
C ALA A 573 34.29 4.71 17.53
N ALA A 574 33.47 4.15 16.64
CA ALA A 574 33.76 4.00 15.22
C ALA A 574 33.88 5.36 14.54
N GLU A 575 32.95 6.28 14.77
CA GLU A 575 32.95 7.62 14.17
C GLU A 575 34.24 8.39 14.47
N ASN A 576 34.75 8.32 15.69
CA ASN A 576 36.03 8.93 16.08
C ASN A 576 37.22 8.44 15.24
N LYS A 577 37.15 7.21 14.70
CA LYS A 577 38.17 6.63 13.81
C LYS A 577 37.84 6.78 12.32
N ALA A 578 36.57 6.98 12.01
CA ALA A 578 36.08 7.08 10.64
C ALA A 578 36.18 8.49 10.08
N LYS A 579 35.80 9.51 10.86
CA LYS A 579 35.77 10.91 10.43
C LYS A 579 37.08 11.36 9.77
N PRO A 580 38.28 11.10 10.34
CA PRO A 580 39.54 11.47 9.70
C PRO A 580 39.80 10.79 8.34
N LYS A 581 39.15 9.65 8.09
CA LYS A 581 39.26 8.92 6.81
C LYS A 581 38.37 9.49 5.72
N ARG A 582 37.39 10.33 6.08
CA ARG A 582 36.47 11.01 5.16
C ARG A 582 36.92 12.44 4.83
N GLU A 583 37.90 12.98 5.55
CA GLU A 583 38.48 14.31 5.30
C GLU A 583 38.91 14.45 3.83
N ASN A 584 38.62 15.60 3.24
CA ASN A 584 38.91 15.91 1.82
C ASN A 584 38.14 15.03 0.80
N THR A 585 37.05 14.37 1.22
CA THR A 585 36.09 13.74 0.31
C THR A 585 34.76 14.49 0.36
N SER A 586 33.89 14.30 -0.64
CA SER A 586 32.51 14.82 -0.58
C SER A 586 31.71 14.30 0.62
N PHE A 587 32.18 13.24 1.28
CA PHE A 587 31.47 12.55 2.37
C PHE A 587 31.95 12.97 3.77
N GLU A 588 32.73 14.05 3.89
CA GLU A 588 33.22 14.55 5.17
C GLU A 588 32.08 14.87 6.16
N VAL A 589 30.94 15.34 5.65
CA VAL A 589 29.73 15.67 6.42
C VAL A 589 28.87 14.44 6.78
N CYS A 590 29.19 13.27 6.22
CA CYS A 590 28.50 12.02 6.56
C CYS A 590 29.03 11.51 7.91
N SER A 591 28.12 11.11 8.80
CA SER A 591 28.47 10.64 10.14
C SER A 591 27.77 9.31 10.45
N LEU A 592 28.53 8.33 10.97
CA LEU A 592 27.96 7.07 11.45
C LEU A 592 26.97 7.28 12.60
N VAL A 593 27.13 8.36 13.37
CA VAL A 593 26.25 8.62 14.53
C VAL A 593 24.82 8.96 14.08
N LYS A 594 24.61 9.38 12.83
CA LYS A 594 23.25 9.54 12.27
C LYS A 594 22.46 8.22 12.25
N LEU A 595 23.13 7.08 12.24
CA LEU A 595 22.49 5.76 12.33
C LEU A 595 21.71 5.54 13.62
N LEU A 596 21.96 6.33 14.66
CA LEU A 596 21.18 6.30 15.90
C LEU A 596 19.72 6.70 15.69
N GLN A 597 19.42 7.50 14.67
CA GLN A 597 18.04 7.82 14.28
C GLN A 597 17.27 6.57 13.82
N TYR A 598 18.00 5.57 13.33
CA TYR A 598 17.48 4.28 12.85
C TYR A 598 17.76 3.14 13.82
N LYS A 599 18.21 3.44 15.05
CA LYS A 599 18.72 2.44 16.01
C LYS A 599 17.72 1.30 16.20
N GLU A 600 16.47 1.61 16.49
CA GLU A 600 15.45 0.60 16.76
C GLU A 600 15.22 -0.32 15.56
N ARG A 601 15.20 0.24 14.34
CA ARG A 601 15.05 -0.53 13.09
C ARG A 601 16.24 -1.43 12.82
N LEU A 602 17.44 -0.91 13.03
CA LEU A 602 18.67 -1.67 12.83
C LEU A 602 18.80 -2.80 13.86
N LEU A 603 18.38 -2.55 15.10
CA LEU A 603 18.48 -3.52 16.20
C LEU A 603 17.36 -4.55 16.19
N SER A 604 16.20 -4.28 15.59
CA SER A 604 15.13 -5.28 15.39
C SER A 604 15.58 -6.45 14.51
N LEU A 605 16.49 -6.18 13.58
CA LEU A 605 17.06 -7.18 12.68
C LEU A 605 18.33 -7.84 13.23
N ALA A 606 18.89 -7.35 14.35
CA ALA A 606 20.20 -7.75 14.82
C ALA A 606 20.29 -9.24 15.17
N TYR A 607 21.50 -9.80 15.09
CA TYR A 607 21.76 -11.18 15.51
C TYR A 607 22.84 -11.26 16.59
N TRP A 608 22.63 -12.20 17.51
CA TRP A 608 23.61 -12.62 18.50
C TRP A 608 24.35 -13.87 18.03
N LYS A 609 25.67 -13.86 18.19
CA LYS A 609 26.54 -15.02 17.96
C LYS A 609 27.25 -15.37 19.25
N VAL A 610 26.82 -16.45 19.91
CA VAL A 610 27.44 -16.90 21.16
C VAL A 610 28.49 -17.96 20.86
N ARG A 611 29.74 -17.68 21.23
CA ARG A 611 30.82 -18.66 21.07
C ARG A 611 30.85 -19.62 22.25
N ILE A 612 30.64 -20.91 21.97
CA ILE A 612 30.79 -21.98 22.97
C ILE A 612 31.75 -23.02 22.42
N LYS A 613 32.87 -23.20 23.13
CA LYS A 613 33.99 -24.06 22.70
C LYS A 613 34.50 -23.63 21.31
N LYS A 614 34.28 -24.44 20.26
CA LYS A 614 34.70 -24.18 18.87
C LYS A 614 33.53 -23.87 17.93
N ARG A 615 32.29 -23.74 18.44
CA ARG A 615 31.08 -23.50 17.64
C ARG A 615 30.46 -22.14 17.98
N PHE A 616 29.75 -21.58 17.01
CA PHE A 616 28.90 -20.40 17.19
C PHE A 616 27.44 -20.81 17.14
N PHE A 617 26.66 -20.29 18.07
CA PHE A 617 25.20 -20.37 18.07
C PHE A 617 24.66 -19.01 17.66
N VAL A 618 23.71 -18.98 16.74
CA VAL A 618 23.16 -17.74 16.16
C VAL A 618 21.70 -17.62 16.55
N PHE A 619 21.32 -16.44 17.06
CA PHE A 619 19.97 -16.13 17.50
C PHE A 619 19.58 -14.77 16.94
N SER A 620 18.34 -14.63 16.47
CA SER A 620 17.78 -13.32 16.16
C SER A 620 17.50 -12.56 17.45
N ASP A 621 17.76 -11.26 17.49
CA ASP A 621 17.51 -10.41 18.65
C ASP A 621 16.02 -10.39 19.04
N CYS A 622 15.13 -10.40 18.03
CA CYS A 622 13.68 -10.43 18.24
C CYS A 622 13.18 -11.69 18.99
N ILE A 623 13.95 -12.78 18.95
CA ILE A 623 13.65 -14.00 19.72
C ILE A 623 14.06 -13.83 21.19
N ILE A 624 15.14 -13.09 21.48
CA ILE A 624 15.68 -12.93 22.83
C ILE A 624 14.92 -11.88 23.62
N HIS A 625 14.66 -10.73 23.01
CA HIS A 625 14.12 -9.58 23.74
C HIS A 625 12.60 -9.46 23.62
N GLY A 626 11.95 -10.22 22.72
CA GLY A 626 10.48 -10.27 22.61
C GLY A 626 9.79 -8.92 22.37
N VAL A 627 10.54 -7.85 22.09
CA VAL A 627 10.01 -6.53 21.82
C VAL A 627 9.37 -6.59 20.44
N ASP A 628 8.07 -6.85 20.43
CA ASP A 628 7.19 -6.28 19.41
C ASP A 628 7.37 -4.77 19.59
N TYR A 629 8.12 -4.13 18.69
CA TYR A 629 8.35 -2.69 18.66
C TYR A 629 6.99 -2.03 18.41
N LEU A 630 6.17 -1.95 19.45
CA LEU A 630 4.90 -1.26 19.56
C LEU A 630 5.20 0.12 20.13
N PRO A 631 4.67 1.21 19.55
CA PRO A 631 4.70 2.50 20.22
C PRO A 631 3.95 2.39 21.55
N GLN A 632 4.51 3.00 22.61
CA GLN A 632 3.81 3.22 23.88
C GLN A 632 2.62 4.17 23.71
#